data_AF-A0A2N0ZBB0-F1
#
_entry.id   AF-A0A2N0ZBB0-F1
#
_cell.length_a   1.000
_cell.length_b   1.000
_cell.length_c   1.000
_cell.angle_alpha   90.00
_cell.angle_beta   90.00
_cell.angle_gamma   90.00
#
_symmetry.space_group_name_H-M   'P 1'
#
loop_
_entity.id
_entity.type
_entity.pdbx_description
1 polymer ?
#
loop_
_entity_poly.entity_id
_entity_poly.type
_entity_poly.pdbx_seq_one_letter_code
_entity_poly.pdbx_strand_id
1 'polypeptide(L)'
;MNVKNTEALFYRVRNYAEGYKRFEGKTKEQITSELNELEQKPMRSLKSLQYYILSMRDKLHQIASPTFVIQGCLDDPLYKESAQFIYENVSAKTKLFRYYEHSGHIIALGKEREKVYEEIAHFLNSLKW
;
A
#
# COMPACT_ATOMS: atom_id res chain seq x y z
N MET A 1 -8.83 12.70 1.48
CA MET A 1 -8.09 11.64 2.19
C MET A 1 -8.16 11.88 3.68
N ASN A 2 -8.82 10.97 4.39
CA ASN A 2 -8.93 11.02 5.84
C ASN A 2 -7.54 10.85 6.49
N VAL A 3 -7.23 11.61 7.53
CA VAL A 3 -5.94 11.51 8.23
C VAL A 3 -5.85 10.12 8.86
N LYS A 4 -4.83 9.33 8.50
CA LYS A 4 -4.64 7.99 9.05
C LYS A 4 -4.27 8.14 10.52
N ASN A 5 -5.23 8.03 11.44
CA ASN A 5 -4.94 8.05 12.88
C ASN A 5 -4.13 6.80 13.26
N THR A 6 -3.47 6.84 14.43
CA THR A 6 -2.60 5.75 14.87
C THR A 6 -3.33 4.42 15.05
N GLU A 7 -4.63 4.45 15.37
CA GLU A 7 -5.49 3.27 15.49
C GLU A 7 -5.72 2.60 14.14
N ALA A 8 -6.01 3.38 13.08
CA ALA A 8 -6.16 2.85 11.72
C ALA A 8 -4.83 2.27 11.20
N LEU A 9 -3.69 2.89 11.54
CA LEU A 9 -2.39 2.32 11.23
C LEU A 9 -2.13 1.01 11.99
N PHE A 10 -2.52 0.95 13.27
CA PHE A 10 -2.42 -0.26 14.07
C PHE A 10 -3.27 -1.39 13.50
N TYR A 11 -4.52 -1.13 13.12
CA TYR A 11 -5.41 -2.10 12.48
C TYR A 11 -4.79 -2.70 11.21
N ARG A 12 -4.10 -1.87 10.41
CA ARG A 12 -3.37 -2.33 9.22
C ARG A 12 -2.19 -3.24 9.55
N VAL A 13 -1.44 -2.92 10.62
CA VAL A 13 -0.36 -3.80 11.11
C VAL A 13 -0.94 -5.15 11.55
N ARG A 14 -2.05 -5.16 12.27
CA ARG A 14 -2.75 -6.39 12.67
C ARG A 14 -3.16 -7.23 11.46
N ASN A 15 -3.82 -6.64 10.47
CA ASN A 15 -4.27 -7.35 9.26
C ASN A 15 -3.08 -7.90 8.46
N TYR A 16 -1.99 -7.13 8.33
CA TYR A 16 -0.78 -7.61 7.68
C TYR A 16 -0.16 -8.78 8.45
N ALA A 17 -0.04 -8.67 9.78
CA ALA A 17 0.49 -9.73 10.62
C ALA A 17 -0.36 -11.01 10.52
N GLU A 18 -1.69 -10.89 10.46
CA GLU A 18 -2.58 -12.04 10.24
C GLU A 18 -2.31 -12.70 8.89
N GLY A 19 -2.29 -11.92 7.80
CA GLY A 19 -1.99 -12.42 6.46
C GLY A 19 -0.63 -13.11 6.38
N TYR A 20 0.40 -12.46 6.94
CA TYR A 20 1.75 -13.00 7.01
C TYR A 20 1.81 -14.34 7.76
N LYS A 21 1.19 -14.44 8.95
CA LYS A 21 1.18 -15.69 9.73
C LYS A 21 0.41 -16.83 9.03
N ARG A 22 -0.60 -16.52 8.22
CA ARG A 22 -1.25 -17.51 7.34
C ARG A 22 -0.27 -18.04 6.29
N PHE A 23 0.57 -17.17 5.72
CA PHE A 23 1.64 -17.59 4.80
C PHE A 23 2.74 -18.41 5.48
N GLU A 24 3.02 -18.17 6.77
CA GLU A 24 3.92 -19.01 7.57
C GLU A 24 3.36 -20.44 7.80
N GLY A 25 2.09 -20.70 7.42
CA GLY A 25 1.45 -22.01 7.60
C GLY A 25 0.97 -22.29 9.04
N LYS A 26 0.83 -21.24 9.87
CA LYS A 26 0.39 -21.38 11.26
C LYS A 26 -1.09 -21.72 11.37
N THR A 27 -1.45 -22.44 12.44
CA THR A 27 -2.86 -22.73 12.73
C THR A 27 -3.62 -21.47 13.15
N LYS A 28 -4.95 -21.48 13.07
CA LYS A 28 -5.77 -20.33 13.47
C LYS A 28 -5.57 -19.97 14.94
N GLU A 29 -5.37 -20.97 15.80
CA GLU A 29 -5.14 -20.80 17.23
C GLU A 29 -3.80 -20.10 17.49
N GLN A 30 -2.73 -20.53 16.80
CA GLN A 30 -1.41 -19.89 16.88
C GLN A 30 -1.47 -18.43 16.38
N ILE A 31 -2.13 -18.19 15.24
CA ILE A 31 -2.32 -16.85 14.69
C ILE A 31 -3.02 -15.95 15.71
N THR A 32 -4.13 -16.42 16.27
CA THR A 32 -4.94 -15.65 17.24
C THR A 32 -4.14 -15.32 18.50
N SER A 33 -3.40 -16.30 19.05
CA SER A 33 -2.55 -16.08 20.22
C SER A 33 -1.48 -15.01 19.96
N GLU A 34 -0.76 -15.13 18.85
CA GLU A 34 0.32 -14.20 18.50
C GLU A 34 -0.20 -12.78 18.15
N LEU A 35 -1.41 -12.66 17.60
CA LEU A 35 -2.05 -11.36 17.35
C LEU A 35 -2.46 -10.67 18.66
N ASN A 36 -3.02 -11.42 19.62
CA ASN A 36 -3.34 -10.89 20.93
C ASN A 36 -2.09 -10.37 21.65
N GLU A 37 -0.97 -11.10 21.56
CA GLU A 37 0.31 -10.63 22.09
C GLU A 37 0.83 -9.37 21.39
N LEU A 38 0.62 -9.26 20.08
CA LEU A 38 0.99 -8.09 19.29
C LEU A 38 0.21 -6.84 19.74
N GLU A 39 -1.06 -7.00 20.10
CA GLU A 39 -1.94 -5.93 20.58
C GLU A 39 -1.53 -5.34 21.93
N GLN A 40 -0.90 -6.12 22.78
CA GLN A 40 -0.40 -5.65 24.07
C GLN A 40 0.93 -4.89 23.95
N LYS A 41 1.61 -4.95 22.79
CA LYS A 41 2.92 -4.32 22.59
C LYS A 41 2.76 -2.88 22.15
N PRO A 42 3.35 -1.90 22.87
CA PRO A 42 3.26 -0.50 22.48
C PRO A 42 4.01 -0.25 21.17
N MET A 43 3.31 0.24 20.15
CA MET A 43 3.89 0.56 18.83
C MET A 43 4.15 2.07 18.67
N ARG A 44 5.11 2.60 19.42
CA ARG A 44 5.47 4.04 19.39
C ARG A 44 5.86 4.54 17.99
N SER A 45 6.38 3.66 17.13
CA SER A 45 6.76 3.95 15.75
C SER A 45 5.57 4.33 14.85
N LEU A 46 4.32 3.98 15.21
CA LEU A 46 3.15 4.33 14.40
C LEU A 46 2.93 5.85 14.32
N LYS A 47 3.26 6.59 15.38
CA LYS A 47 3.19 8.06 15.37
C LYS A 47 4.22 8.65 14.41
N SER A 48 5.44 8.12 14.41
CA SER A 48 6.49 8.54 13.47
C SER A 48 6.13 8.18 12.03
N LEU A 49 5.55 7.00 11.80
CA LEU A 49 5.05 6.59 10.49
C LEU A 49 3.93 7.51 10.00
N GLN A 50 2.98 7.87 10.87
CA GLN A 50 1.92 8.82 10.54
C GLN A 50 2.50 10.16 10.11
N TYR A 51 3.41 10.73 10.92
CA TYR A 51 4.09 11.98 10.60
C TYR A 51 4.82 11.89 9.26
N TYR A 52 5.54 10.80 9.02
CA TYR A 52 6.26 10.58 7.77
C TYR A 52 5.30 10.56 6.56
N ILE A 53 4.21 9.79 6.63
CA ILE A 53 3.20 9.72 5.55
C ILE A 53 2.64 11.11 5.24
N LEU A 54 2.30 11.90 6.27
CA LEU A 54 1.80 13.26 6.10
C LEU A 54 2.88 14.17 5.48
N SER A 55 4.12 14.09 5.96
CA SER A 55 5.22 14.90 5.43
C SER A 55 5.54 14.57 3.96
N MET A 56 5.38 13.32 3.53
CA MET A 56 5.56 12.90 2.13
C MET A 56 4.38 13.34 1.27
N ARG A 57 3.16 13.25 1.79
CA ARG A 57 1.94 13.73 1.14
C ARG A 57 2.09 15.19 0.71
N ASP A 58 2.58 16.05 1.60
CA ASP A 58 2.73 17.48 1.34
C ASP A 58 3.81 17.78 0.29
N LYS A 59 4.70 16.82 0.01
CA LYS A 59 5.80 16.93 -0.96
C LYS A 59 5.52 16.26 -2.31
N LEU A 60 4.34 15.67 -2.52
CA LEU A 60 4.04 14.96 -3.78
C LEU A 60 4.18 15.85 -5.03
N HIS A 61 3.87 17.14 -4.92
CA HIS A 61 4.03 18.12 -5.99
C HIS A 61 5.49 18.29 -6.45
N GLN A 62 6.48 17.84 -5.66
CA GLN A 62 7.89 17.89 -6.04
C GLN A 62 8.26 16.76 -7.02
N ILE A 63 7.41 15.75 -7.18
CA ILE A 63 7.63 14.63 -8.09
C ILE A 63 7.24 15.05 -9.51
N ALA A 64 8.26 15.40 -10.32
CA ALA A 64 8.10 15.74 -11.74
C ALA A 64 8.48 14.59 -12.70
N SER A 65 9.07 13.51 -12.19
CA SER A 65 9.46 12.33 -12.96
C SER A 65 8.24 11.55 -13.48
N PRO A 66 8.33 10.86 -14.63
CA PRO A 66 7.28 9.95 -15.08
C PRO A 66 6.81 9.02 -13.96
N THR A 67 5.50 8.92 -13.75
CA THR A 67 4.94 8.23 -12.58
C THR A 67 3.85 7.25 -13.00
N PHE A 68 3.95 5.99 -12.58
CA PHE A 68 2.90 5.00 -12.77
C PHE A 68 2.34 4.57 -11.41
N VAL A 69 1.07 4.88 -11.16
CA VAL A 69 0.34 4.49 -9.95
C VAL A 69 -0.49 3.24 -10.24
N ILE A 70 -0.30 2.22 -9.41
CA ILE A 70 -0.96 0.91 -9.51
C ILE A 70 -1.73 0.67 -8.20
N GLN A 71 -2.98 0.21 -8.30
CA GLN A 71 -3.82 -0.06 -7.14
C GLN A 71 -4.71 -1.29 -7.37
N GLY A 72 -4.81 -2.17 -6.37
CA GLY A 72 -5.77 -3.28 -6.38
C GLY A 72 -7.19 -2.84 -6.00
N CYS A 73 -8.21 -3.40 -6.65
CA CYS A 73 -9.61 -3.13 -6.32
C CYS A 73 -10.11 -3.86 -5.07
N LEU A 74 -9.42 -4.90 -4.62
CA LEU A 74 -9.76 -5.62 -3.38
C LEU A 74 -9.10 -5.01 -2.13
N ASP A 75 -8.35 -3.93 -2.32
CA ASP A 75 -7.72 -3.18 -1.22
C ASP A 75 -8.75 -2.33 -0.46
N ASP A 76 -8.41 -1.98 0.78
CA ASP A 76 -9.23 -1.09 1.61
C ASP A 76 -9.51 0.26 0.88
N PRO A 77 -10.72 0.84 1.01
CA PRO A 77 -11.06 2.12 0.38
C PRO A 77 -10.03 3.23 0.60
N LEU A 78 -9.39 3.26 1.77
CA LEU A 78 -8.36 4.24 2.10
C LEU A 78 -7.12 4.14 1.18
N TYR A 79 -6.77 2.95 0.70
CA TYR A 79 -5.68 2.77 -0.26
C TYR A 79 -6.06 3.30 -1.63
N LYS A 80 -7.30 3.07 -2.07
CA LYS A 80 -7.82 3.61 -3.34
C LYS A 80 -7.81 5.14 -3.33
N GLU A 81 -8.28 5.74 -2.24
CA GLU A 81 -8.16 7.19 -2.03
C GLU A 81 -6.70 7.66 -2.06
N SER A 82 -5.79 6.91 -1.41
CA SER A 82 -4.36 7.25 -1.38
C SER A 82 -3.75 7.21 -2.78
N ALA A 83 -4.05 6.19 -3.57
CA ALA A 83 -3.55 6.04 -4.94
C ALA A 83 -4.06 7.17 -5.84
N GLN A 84 -5.35 7.48 -5.78
CA GLN A 84 -5.93 8.59 -6.52
C GLN A 84 -5.29 9.93 -6.10
N PHE A 85 -5.13 10.15 -4.79
CA PHE A 85 -4.48 11.35 -4.29
C PHE A 85 -3.05 11.50 -4.82
N ILE A 86 -2.24 10.42 -4.83
CA ILE A 86 -0.89 10.43 -5.40
C ILE A 86 -0.93 10.83 -6.87
N TYR A 87 -1.76 10.16 -7.67
CA TYR A 87 -1.87 10.42 -9.10
C TYR A 87 -2.28 11.87 -9.40
N GLU A 88 -3.20 12.43 -8.63
CA GLU A 88 -3.65 13.81 -8.80
C GLU A 88 -2.58 14.83 -8.41
N ASN A 89 -1.80 14.57 -7.35
CA ASN A 89 -0.94 15.57 -6.71
C ASN A 89 0.54 15.51 -7.12
N VAL A 90 0.97 14.52 -7.91
CA VAL A 90 2.30 14.58 -8.56
C VAL A 90 2.30 15.57 -9.72
N SER A 91 3.41 16.31 -9.89
CA SER A 91 3.63 17.27 -10.98
C SER A 91 4.20 16.63 -12.25
N ALA A 92 4.27 15.30 -12.29
CA ALA A 92 4.69 14.52 -13.45
C ALA A 92 3.82 14.84 -14.69
N LYS A 93 4.48 15.19 -15.81
CA LYS A 93 3.79 15.37 -17.11
C LYS A 93 3.28 14.04 -17.67
N THR A 94 4.10 12.99 -17.56
CA THR A 94 3.73 11.63 -17.92
C THR A 94 3.30 10.91 -16.65
N LYS A 95 2.01 10.65 -16.51
CA LYS A 95 1.49 9.85 -15.40
C LYS A 95 0.44 8.86 -15.86
N LEU A 96 0.48 7.66 -15.29
CA LEU A 96 -0.46 6.57 -15.55
C LEU A 96 -1.10 6.12 -14.25
N PHE A 97 -2.34 5.66 -14.35
CA PHE A 97 -3.08 5.05 -13.26
C PHE A 97 -3.75 3.77 -13.72
N ARG A 98 -3.61 2.68 -12.94
CA ARG A 98 -4.27 1.41 -13.24
C ARG A 98 -4.85 0.76 -11.98
N TYR A 99 -6.09 0.31 -12.12
CA TYR A 99 -6.76 -0.56 -11.17
C TYR A 99 -6.65 -2.03 -11.61
N TYR A 100 -6.51 -2.92 -10.63
CA TYR A 100 -6.41 -4.36 -10.82
C TYR A 100 -7.54 -5.05 -10.04
N GLU A 101 -8.55 -5.53 -10.77
CA GLU A 101 -9.86 -5.93 -10.24
C GLU A 101 -9.80 -7.12 -9.26
N HIS A 102 -8.81 -7.99 -9.43
CA HIS A 102 -8.66 -9.23 -8.66
C HIS A 102 -7.43 -9.20 -7.75
N SER A 103 -6.95 -7.99 -7.43
CA SER A 103 -5.75 -7.77 -6.63
C SER A 103 -6.04 -6.99 -5.34
N GLY A 104 -5.37 -7.42 -4.26
CA GLY A 104 -5.39 -6.74 -2.96
C GLY A 104 -4.04 -6.09 -2.64
N HIS A 105 -3.76 -5.90 -1.35
CA HIS A 105 -2.64 -5.09 -0.86
C HIS A 105 -1.25 -5.52 -1.37
N ILE A 106 -0.94 -6.83 -1.30
CA ILE A 106 0.35 -7.37 -1.73
C ILE A 106 0.24 -7.78 -3.22
N ILE A 107 0.03 -6.79 -4.07
CA ILE A 107 -0.31 -7.00 -5.50
C ILE A 107 0.75 -7.80 -6.27
N ALA A 108 2.04 -7.66 -5.93
CA ALA A 108 3.13 -8.41 -6.55
C ALA A 108 3.06 -9.93 -6.29
N LEU A 109 2.32 -10.38 -5.26
CA LEU A 109 2.09 -11.80 -4.97
C LEU A 109 0.66 -12.22 -5.29
N GLY A 110 -0.14 -11.33 -5.89
CA GLY A 110 -1.54 -11.55 -6.22
C GLY A 110 -1.74 -12.40 -7.49
N LYS A 111 -3.01 -12.71 -7.76
CA LYS A 111 -3.41 -13.49 -8.95
C LYS A 111 -3.07 -12.80 -10.26
N GLU A 112 -3.02 -11.48 -10.28
CA GLU A 112 -2.74 -10.69 -11.48
C GLU A 112 -1.28 -10.24 -11.57
N ARG A 113 -0.36 -10.81 -10.78
CA ARG A 113 1.05 -10.37 -10.72
C ARG A 113 1.74 -10.33 -12.08
N GLU A 114 1.48 -11.30 -12.96
CA GLU A 114 2.12 -11.35 -14.28
C GLU A 114 1.67 -10.17 -15.14
N LYS A 115 0.38 -9.83 -15.11
CA LYS A 115 -0.16 -8.63 -15.77
C LYS A 115 0.45 -7.35 -15.20
N VAL A 116 0.61 -7.27 -13.88
CA VAL A 116 1.27 -6.14 -13.21
C VAL A 116 2.70 -5.97 -13.70
N TYR A 117 3.45 -7.08 -13.80
CA TYR A 117 4.83 -7.06 -14.28
C TYR A 117 4.93 -6.64 -15.74
N GLU A 118 4.05 -7.15 -16.59
CA GLU A 118 3.97 -6.77 -18.00
C GLU A 118 3.69 -5.26 -18.14
N GLU A 119 2.71 -4.71 -17.43
CA GLU A 119 2.39 -3.27 -17.52
C GLU A 119 3.53 -2.39 -16.99
N ILE A 120 4.22 -2.81 -15.91
CA ILE A 120 5.41 -2.11 -15.41
C ILE A 120 6.52 -2.13 -16.47
N ALA A 121 6.77 -3.28 -17.11
CA ALA A 121 7.78 -3.39 -18.16
C ALA A 121 7.45 -2.49 -19.36
N HIS A 122 6.19 -2.45 -19.80
CA HIS A 122 5.73 -1.54 -20.86
C HIS A 122 5.92 -0.08 -20.48
N PHE A 123 5.59 0.30 -19.23
CA PHE A 123 5.80 1.66 -18.75
C PHE A 123 7.29 2.03 -18.80
N LEU A 124 8.17 1.18 -18.27
CA LEU A 124 9.62 1.42 -18.24
C LEU A 124 10.23 1.51 -19.65
N ASN A 125 9.78 0.66 -20.58
CA ASN A 125 10.22 0.69 -21.98
C ASN A 125 9.70 1.92 -22.75
N SER A 126 8.65 2.58 -22.27
CA SER A 126 8.13 3.81 -22.89
C SER A 126 8.94 5.06 -22.51
N LEU A 127 9.82 4.96 -21.51
CA LEU A 127 10.61 6.09 -21.02
C LEU A 127 11.83 6.35 -21.90
N LYS A 128 12.25 7.61 -21.97
CA LYS A 128 13.54 7.99 -22.54
C LYS A 128 14.60 7.84 -21.46
N TRP A 129 15.56 6.98 -21.71
CA TRP A 129 16.73 6.72 -20.85
C TRP A 129 17.94 7.51 -21.33
#